data_AF-K5XCP3-F1
#
_entry.id   AF-K5XCP3-F1
#
_cell.length_a   1.000
_cell.length_b   1.000
_cell.length_c   1.000
_cell.angle_alpha   90.00
_cell.angle_beta   90.00
_cell.angle_gamma   90.00
#
_symmetry.space_group_name_H-M   'P 1'
#
loop_
_entity.id
_entity.type
_entity.pdbx_description
1 polymer ?
#
loop_
_entity_poly.entity_id
_entity_poly.type
_entity_poly.pdbx_seq_one_letter_code
_entity_poly.pdbx_strand_id
1 'polypeptide(L)'
;MQPPPQFSGRSLYVPVCAAGFSLLVFATQLVIHRARKKSSHVPDGRAHDAERSVSSSLKNYVAGTGGPTAAVLNGLRVLSCLVLLCLSVYSATLSESPSWVALGFCTTYTYATILSLTSLAVPSWNAAASGHVTFVLLVTWIVYVYRDVWPLATYYLAPANDQDALFWATFAVLSVAAVIVPLTVPRKYVPYDPQDPTPNPNPEQTCSILSMMLFSFLDPVIWDGYRSSHLAVEQLPPLCDFERMKYMSKRSFPYLDPLDPQSSRHVFWGIMRLYS
;
A
#
# COMPACT_ATOMS: atom_id res chain seq x y z
N MET A 1 9.74 -35.64 -29.57
CA MET A 1 9.50 -34.36 -28.86
C MET A 1 9.79 -34.59 -27.40
N GLN A 2 10.81 -33.92 -26.84
CA GLN A 2 11.04 -33.95 -25.39
C GLN A 2 9.89 -33.21 -24.69
N PRO A 3 9.41 -33.70 -23.53
CA PRO A 3 8.41 -32.96 -22.76
C PRO A 3 8.98 -31.59 -22.37
N PRO A 4 8.16 -30.53 -22.38
CA PRO A 4 8.60 -29.21 -21.97
C PRO A 4 9.12 -29.25 -20.53
N PRO A 5 10.15 -28.45 -20.20
CA PRO A 5 10.69 -28.40 -18.85
C PRO A 5 9.59 -27.97 -17.87
N GLN A 6 9.24 -28.85 -16.94
CA GLN A 6 8.23 -28.58 -15.93
C GLN A 6 8.81 -27.73 -14.81
N PHE A 7 8.03 -26.76 -14.31
CA PHE A 7 8.43 -25.95 -13.17
C PHE A 7 8.60 -26.83 -11.93
N SER A 8 9.74 -26.69 -11.24
CA SER A 8 10.01 -27.42 -10.01
C SER A 8 8.98 -27.04 -8.95
N GLY A 9 8.39 -28.03 -8.25
CA GLY A 9 7.46 -27.83 -7.13
C GLY A 9 8.02 -26.98 -5.98
N ARG A 10 9.33 -26.67 -5.99
CA ARG A 10 9.99 -25.77 -5.05
C ARG A 10 9.51 -24.31 -5.16
N SER A 11 9.01 -23.88 -6.32
CA SER A 11 8.51 -22.50 -6.51
C SER A 11 7.25 -22.18 -5.70
N LEU A 12 6.48 -23.21 -5.32
CA LEU A 12 5.26 -23.10 -4.53
C LEU A 12 5.49 -22.69 -3.06
N TYR A 13 6.73 -22.82 -2.56
CA TYR A 13 7.07 -22.38 -1.20
C TYR A 13 7.41 -20.89 -1.13
N VAL A 14 7.62 -20.22 -2.26
CA VAL A 14 8.00 -18.79 -2.30
C VAL A 14 6.98 -17.89 -1.61
N PRO A 15 5.65 -18.03 -1.85
CA PRO A 15 4.64 -17.25 -1.13
C PRO A 15 4.64 -17.50 0.39
N VAL A 16 4.89 -18.75 0.80
CA VAL A 16 4.94 -19.13 2.22
C VAL A 16 6.17 -18.52 2.90
N CYS A 17 7.34 -18.60 2.26
CA CYS A 17 8.56 -17.96 2.74
C CYS A 17 8.40 -16.43 2.83
N ALA A 18 7.77 -15.81 1.83
CA ALA A 18 7.50 -14.37 1.83
C ALA A 18 6.52 -13.96 2.95
N ALA A 19 5.47 -14.76 3.20
CA ALA A 19 4.58 -14.55 4.34
C ALA A 19 5.30 -14.70 5.68
N GLY A 20 6.18 -15.70 5.82
CA GLY A 20 7.03 -15.89 7.00
C GLY A 20 7.97 -14.70 7.23
N PHE A 21 8.62 -14.21 6.18
CA PHE A 21 9.47 -13.02 6.25
C PHE A 21 8.67 -11.76 6.63
N SER A 22 7.51 -11.56 6.01
CA SER A 22 6.59 -10.46 6.34
C SER A 22 6.15 -10.51 7.80
N LEU A 23 5.85 -11.69 8.33
CA LEU A 23 5.47 -11.89 9.72
C LEU A 23 6.60 -11.49 10.68
N LEU A 24 7.84 -11.88 10.37
CA LEU A 24 9.01 -11.50 11.16
C LEU A 24 9.20 -9.98 11.18
N VAL A 25 9.17 -9.33 10.01
CA VAL A 25 9.30 -7.87 9.92
C VAL A 25 8.17 -7.17 10.68
N PHE A 26 6.92 -7.61 10.52
CA PHE A 26 5.79 -7.06 11.25
C PHE A 26 5.93 -7.24 12.78
N ALA A 27 6.41 -8.41 13.22
CA ALA A 27 6.69 -8.67 14.63
C ALA A 27 7.79 -7.75 15.18
N THR A 28 8.86 -7.51 14.42
CA THR A 28 9.90 -6.54 14.84
C THR A 28 9.35 -5.12 14.95
N GLN A 29 8.51 -4.68 14.00
CA GLN A 29 7.84 -3.38 14.08
C GLN A 29 6.92 -3.29 15.29
N LEU A 30 6.23 -4.38 15.65
CA LEU A 30 5.38 -4.48 16.84
C LEU A 30 6.17 -4.38 18.14
N VAL A 31 7.32 -5.04 18.22
CA VAL A 31 8.23 -4.92 19.38
C VAL A 31 8.75 -3.49 19.51
N ILE A 32 9.22 -2.88 18.42
CA ILE A 32 9.72 -1.50 18.42
C ILE A 32 8.61 -0.50 18.81
N HIS A 33 7.42 -0.66 18.24
CA HIS A 33 6.29 0.21 18.55
C HIS A 33 5.84 0.08 20.01
N ARG A 34 5.80 -1.15 20.56
CA ARG A 34 5.49 -1.37 21.98
C ARG A 34 6.58 -0.79 22.89
N ALA A 35 7.85 -0.92 22.53
CA ALA A 35 8.96 -0.33 23.27
C ALA A 35 8.87 1.21 23.30
N ARG A 36 8.54 1.84 22.16
CA ARG A 36 8.33 3.29 22.06
C ARG A 36 7.11 3.77 22.85
N LYS A 37 5.98 3.06 22.77
CA LYS A 37 4.74 3.41 23.49
C LYS A 37 4.86 3.23 25.01
N LYS A 38 5.66 2.26 25.48
CA LYS A 38 5.96 2.08 26.91
C LYS A 38 6.66 3.31 27.51
N SER A 39 7.32 4.13 26.69
CA SER A 39 8.00 5.35 27.12
C SER A 39 7.09 6.59 27.26
N SER A 40 5.81 6.52 26.87
CA SER A 40 4.93 7.70 26.74
C SER A 40 3.60 7.57 27.50
N HIS A 41 3.58 6.95 28.68
CA HIS A 41 2.33 6.74 29.41
C HIS A 41 1.92 7.98 30.22
N VAL A 42 0.91 8.71 29.72
CA VAL A 42 0.00 9.55 30.52
C VAL A 42 -1.35 8.82 30.53
N PRO A 43 -2.01 8.62 31.69
CA PRO A 43 -3.32 7.99 31.74
C PRO A 43 -4.42 9.04 31.59
N ASP A 44 -5.49 8.73 30.85
CA ASP A 44 -6.77 9.36 31.15
C ASP A 44 -7.98 8.48 30.83
N GLY A 45 -8.93 8.52 31.77
CA GLY A 45 -10.31 8.90 31.49
C GLY A 45 -11.24 7.88 30.86
N ARG A 46 -12.13 7.31 31.69
CA ARG A 46 -13.19 6.36 31.33
C ARG A 46 -14.27 6.87 30.35
N ALA A 47 -14.75 5.91 29.56
CA ALA A 47 -16.12 5.57 29.16
C ALA A 47 -17.26 6.61 29.31
N HIS A 48 -18.03 6.81 28.24
CA HIS A 48 -19.47 6.50 28.15
C HIS A 48 -19.99 6.65 26.70
N ASP A 49 -21.11 5.96 26.41
CA ASP A 49 -22.05 6.13 25.27
C ASP A 49 -21.98 5.12 24.10
N ALA A 50 -22.66 3.98 24.28
CA ALA A 50 -22.74 2.87 23.33
C ALA A 50 -23.83 2.97 22.25
N GLU A 51 -24.73 3.97 22.26
CA GLU A 51 -25.89 3.98 21.34
C GLU A 51 -25.87 5.01 20.21
N ARG A 52 -24.95 5.99 20.21
CA ARG A 52 -24.68 6.87 19.04
C ARG A 52 -23.53 6.37 18.14
N SER A 53 -23.15 5.10 18.34
CA SER A 53 -21.79 4.59 18.11
C SER A 53 -21.47 4.28 16.65
N VAL A 54 -22.38 3.71 15.85
CA VAL A 54 -21.98 3.18 14.52
C VAL A 54 -21.74 4.28 13.49
N SER A 55 -22.64 5.27 13.39
CA SER A 55 -22.49 6.36 12.41
C SER A 55 -21.32 7.29 12.74
N SER A 56 -21.12 7.60 14.02
CA SER A 56 -19.98 8.39 14.48
C SER A 56 -18.66 7.61 14.32
N SER A 57 -18.65 6.31 14.63
CA SER A 57 -17.48 5.45 14.39
C SER A 57 -17.14 5.32 12.90
N LEU A 58 -18.14 5.21 12.02
CA LEU A 58 -17.93 5.17 10.57
C LEU A 58 -17.38 6.50 10.04
N LYS A 59 -17.92 7.64 10.49
CA LYS A 59 -17.38 8.96 10.13
C LYS A 59 -15.94 9.14 10.61
N ASN A 60 -15.66 8.75 11.86
CA ASN A 60 -14.31 8.79 12.44
C ASN A 60 -13.35 7.84 11.72
N TYR A 61 -13.82 6.67 11.30
CA TYR A 61 -13.06 5.70 10.52
C TYR A 61 -12.71 6.25 9.13
N VAL A 62 -13.70 6.82 8.42
CA VAL A 62 -13.51 7.44 7.11
C VAL A 62 -12.53 8.60 7.18
N ALA A 63 -12.65 9.45 8.20
CA ALA A 63 -11.69 10.54 8.46
C ALA A 63 -10.29 9.99 8.77
N GLY A 64 -10.19 8.92 9.55
CA GLY A 64 -8.91 8.28 9.92
C GLY A 64 -8.21 7.58 8.75
N THR A 65 -8.95 7.08 7.77
CA THR A 65 -8.47 6.25 6.65
C THR A 65 -8.00 7.09 5.45
N GLY A 66 -8.18 8.41 5.50
CA GLY A 66 -7.82 9.31 4.40
C GLY A 66 -8.93 9.52 3.36
N GLY A 67 -10.18 9.25 3.74
CA GLY A 67 -11.35 9.54 2.91
C GLY A 67 -12.22 8.30 2.57
N PRO A 68 -13.41 8.53 1.98
CA PRO A 68 -14.37 7.48 1.70
C PRO A 68 -13.90 6.52 0.61
N THR A 69 -13.19 7.01 -0.40
CA THR A 69 -12.62 6.20 -1.49
C THR A 69 -11.57 5.22 -0.97
N ALA A 70 -10.67 5.68 -0.10
CA ALA A 70 -9.70 4.82 0.58
C ALA A 70 -10.38 3.76 1.46
N ALA A 71 -11.46 4.12 2.18
CA ALA A 71 -12.22 3.17 2.97
C ALA A 71 -12.88 2.07 2.11
N VAL A 72 -13.51 2.44 0.99
CA VAL A 72 -14.13 1.48 0.06
C VAL A 72 -13.09 0.54 -0.54
N LEU A 73 -11.95 1.07 -1.01
CA LEU A 73 -10.88 0.25 -1.60
C LEU A 73 -10.21 -0.68 -0.57
N ASN A 74 -10.05 -0.22 0.67
CA ASN A 74 -9.59 -1.08 1.77
C ASN A 74 -10.61 -2.18 2.10
N GLY A 75 -11.92 -1.87 2.06
CA GLY A 75 -12.98 -2.87 2.18
C GLY A 75 -12.96 -3.89 1.04
N LEU A 76 -12.76 -3.44 -0.20
CA LEU A 76 -12.60 -4.31 -1.37
C LEU A 76 -11.41 -5.26 -1.21
N ARG A 77 -10.31 -4.79 -0.63
CA ARG A 77 -9.15 -5.64 -0.32
C ARG A 77 -9.51 -6.75 0.66
N VAL A 78 -10.19 -6.43 1.75
CA VAL A 78 -10.63 -7.43 2.75
C VAL A 78 -11.54 -8.46 2.10
N LEU A 79 -12.52 -8.00 1.32
CA LEU A 79 -13.43 -8.88 0.58
C LEU A 79 -12.66 -9.80 -0.38
N SER A 80 -11.69 -9.26 -1.11
CA SER A 80 -10.86 -10.04 -2.04
C SER A 80 -10.01 -11.09 -1.31
N CYS A 81 -9.40 -10.74 -0.17
CA CYS A 81 -8.67 -11.69 0.66
C CYS A 81 -9.58 -12.82 1.19
N LEU A 82 -10.80 -12.50 1.61
CA LEU A 82 -11.78 -13.49 2.05
C LEU A 82 -12.20 -14.42 0.92
N VAL A 83 -12.45 -13.89 -0.27
CA VAL A 83 -12.77 -14.69 -1.46
C VAL A 83 -11.60 -15.62 -1.82
N LEU A 84 -10.36 -15.13 -1.80
CA LEU A 84 -9.17 -15.96 -2.04
C LEU A 84 -9.02 -17.07 -0.99
N LEU A 85 -9.31 -16.77 0.28
CA LEU A 85 -9.31 -17.77 1.34
C LEU A 85 -10.37 -18.85 1.07
N CYS A 86 -11.61 -18.46 0.78
CA CYS A 86 -12.69 -19.39 0.46
C CYS A 86 -12.35 -20.26 -0.76
N LEU A 87 -11.82 -19.67 -1.83
CA LEU A 87 -11.40 -20.40 -3.03
C LEU A 87 -10.24 -21.36 -2.73
N SER A 88 -9.29 -20.98 -1.88
CA SER A 88 -8.19 -21.85 -1.48
C SER A 88 -8.64 -23.05 -0.65
N VAL A 89 -9.61 -22.86 0.25
CA VAL A 89 -10.22 -23.94 1.04
C VAL A 89 -11.03 -24.86 0.12
N TYR A 90 -11.83 -24.30 -0.78
CA TYR A 90 -12.60 -25.07 -1.75
C TYR A 90 -11.70 -25.93 -2.64
N SER A 91 -10.62 -25.34 -3.18
CA SER A 91 -9.62 -26.07 -3.96
C SER A 91 -8.97 -27.19 -3.14
N ALA A 92 -8.67 -26.96 -1.87
CA ALA A 92 -8.13 -27.98 -0.98
C ALA A 92 -9.11 -29.14 -0.72
N THR A 93 -10.43 -28.88 -0.67
CA THR A 93 -11.46 -29.93 -0.48
C THR A 93 -11.69 -30.79 -1.72
N LEU A 94 -11.44 -30.24 -2.92
CA LEU A 94 -11.54 -30.99 -4.17
C LEU A 94 -10.31 -31.87 -4.44
N SER A 95 -9.18 -31.56 -3.81
CA SER A 95 -7.95 -32.34 -3.95
C SER A 95 -8.06 -33.65 -3.16
N GLU A 96 -7.98 -34.79 -3.83
CA GLU A 96 -8.07 -36.12 -3.19
C GLU A 96 -6.88 -36.42 -2.26
N SER A 97 -5.78 -35.69 -2.37
CA SER A 97 -4.61 -35.84 -1.50
C SER A 97 -4.28 -34.55 -0.72
N PRO A 98 -3.88 -34.66 0.56
CA PRO A 98 -3.43 -33.52 1.34
C PRO A 98 -2.10 -33.03 0.79
N SER A 99 -2.14 -31.98 -0.03
CA SER A 99 -0.93 -31.36 -0.54
C SER A 99 -0.45 -30.28 0.45
N TRP A 100 0.83 -30.36 0.85
CA TRP A 100 1.48 -29.31 1.65
C TRP A 100 1.39 -27.92 1.00
N VAL A 101 1.21 -27.89 -0.32
CA VAL A 101 1.01 -26.71 -1.14
C VAL A 101 -0.34 -26.04 -0.86
N ALA A 102 -1.44 -26.80 -0.81
CA ALA A 102 -2.76 -26.26 -0.47
C ALA A 102 -2.78 -25.67 0.95
N LEU A 103 -2.10 -26.34 1.90
CA LEU A 103 -1.92 -25.82 3.25
C LEU A 103 -1.09 -24.53 3.25
N GLY A 104 -0.03 -24.45 2.45
CA GLY A 104 0.77 -23.25 2.25
C GLY A 104 -0.07 -22.07 1.76
N PHE A 105 -0.90 -22.25 0.73
CA PHE A 105 -1.78 -21.17 0.25
C PHE A 105 -2.83 -20.77 1.29
N CYS A 106 -3.48 -21.74 1.94
CA CYS A 106 -4.47 -21.47 2.98
C CYS A 106 -3.87 -20.64 4.13
N THR A 107 -2.66 -21.00 4.60
CA THR A 107 -1.95 -20.22 5.63
C THR A 107 -1.60 -18.81 5.16
N THR A 108 -1.12 -18.65 3.92
CA THR A 108 -0.81 -17.31 3.36
C THR A 108 -2.04 -16.42 3.25
N TYR A 109 -3.18 -16.94 2.75
CA TYR A 109 -4.40 -16.14 2.63
C TYR A 109 -5.08 -15.89 3.97
N THR A 110 -4.95 -16.81 4.94
CA THR A 110 -5.39 -16.56 6.32
C THR A 110 -4.60 -15.40 6.93
N TYR A 111 -3.27 -15.42 6.79
CA TYR A 111 -2.41 -14.32 7.23
C TYR A 111 -2.76 -12.99 6.54
N ALA A 112 -2.94 -13.00 5.22
CA ALA A 112 -3.35 -11.82 4.45
C ALA A 112 -4.72 -11.28 4.90
N THR A 113 -5.67 -12.16 5.22
CA THR A 113 -6.99 -11.79 5.73
C THR A 113 -6.88 -11.10 7.09
N ILE A 114 -6.15 -11.70 8.04
CA ILE A 114 -5.92 -11.10 9.37
C ILE A 114 -5.27 -9.72 9.22
N LEU A 115 -4.24 -9.61 8.38
CA LEU A 115 -3.51 -8.36 8.21
C LEU A 115 -4.32 -7.28 7.46
N SER A 116 -5.21 -7.69 6.56
CA SER A 116 -6.16 -6.78 5.92
C SER A 116 -7.20 -6.25 6.92
N LEU A 117 -7.66 -7.11 7.84
CA LEU A 117 -8.57 -6.73 8.92
C LEU A 117 -7.89 -5.82 9.94
N THR A 118 -6.63 -6.08 10.32
CA THR A 118 -5.90 -5.19 11.24
C THR A 118 -5.66 -3.83 10.62
N SER A 119 -5.40 -3.76 9.31
CA SER A 119 -5.32 -2.49 8.60
C SER A 119 -6.63 -1.70 8.64
N LEU A 120 -7.78 -2.39 8.65
CA LEU A 120 -9.10 -1.76 8.75
C LEU A 120 -9.41 -1.34 10.20
N ALA A 121 -9.16 -2.23 11.16
CA ALA A 121 -9.56 -2.03 12.55
C ALA A 121 -8.65 -1.06 13.32
N VAL A 122 -7.38 -0.91 12.91
CA VAL A 122 -6.39 -0.15 13.66
C VAL A 122 -5.75 0.94 12.78
N PRO A 123 -6.25 2.19 12.83
CA PRO A 123 -5.78 3.28 11.95
C PRO A 123 -4.28 3.58 12.05
N SER A 124 -3.68 3.42 13.24
CA SER A 124 -2.24 3.64 13.46
C SER A 124 -1.35 2.57 12.79
N TRP A 125 -1.91 1.39 12.52
CA TRP A 125 -1.21 0.28 11.88
C TRP A 125 -1.58 0.13 10.41
N ASN A 126 -2.52 0.94 9.90
CA ASN A 126 -3.05 0.84 8.55
C ASN A 126 -1.95 0.85 7.49
N ALA A 127 -1.02 1.82 7.56
CA ALA A 127 0.04 1.95 6.57
C ALA A 127 0.98 0.74 6.54
N ALA A 128 1.44 0.29 7.72
CA ALA A 128 2.32 -0.86 7.84
C ALA A 128 1.62 -2.16 7.40
N ALA A 129 0.45 -2.45 7.98
CA ALA A 129 -0.34 -3.64 7.66
C ALA A 129 -0.71 -3.68 6.17
N SER A 130 -1.09 -2.55 5.57
CA SER A 130 -1.36 -2.43 4.14
C SER A 130 -0.15 -2.77 3.30
N GLY A 131 1.02 -2.22 3.63
CA GLY A 131 2.26 -2.51 2.91
C GLY A 131 2.62 -3.99 2.94
N HIS A 132 2.47 -4.64 4.10
CA HIS A 132 2.72 -6.08 4.25
C HIS A 132 1.72 -6.95 3.48
N VAL A 133 0.42 -6.65 3.53
CA VAL A 133 -0.59 -7.38 2.74
C VAL A 133 -0.28 -7.26 1.26
N THR A 134 -0.04 -6.02 0.79
CA THR A 134 0.30 -5.76 -0.62
C THR A 134 1.56 -6.52 -1.02
N PHE A 135 2.61 -6.51 -0.21
CA PHE A 135 3.84 -7.25 -0.49
C PHE A 135 3.60 -8.75 -0.64
N VAL A 136 2.91 -9.39 0.32
CA VAL A 136 2.65 -10.83 0.29
C VAL A 136 1.78 -11.22 -0.90
N LEU A 137 0.71 -10.47 -1.17
CA LEU A 137 -0.16 -10.72 -2.32
C LEU A 137 0.55 -10.47 -3.66
N LEU A 138 1.41 -9.45 -3.75
CA LEU A 138 2.18 -9.14 -4.95
C LEU A 138 3.22 -10.23 -5.25
N VAL A 139 3.95 -10.71 -4.24
CA VAL A 139 4.86 -11.86 -4.41
C VAL A 139 4.08 -13.08 -4.88
N THR A 140 2.91 -13.34 -4.29
CA THR A 140 2.04 -14.46 -4.68
C THR A 140 1.61 -14.29 -6.15
N TRP A 141 1.17 -13.10 -6.54
CA TRP A 141 0.78 -12.78 -7.90
C TRP A 141 1.94 -12.97 -8.91
N ILE A 142 3.16 -12.53 -8.59
CA ILE A 142 4.34 -12.74 -9.44
C ILE A 142 4.61 -14.24 -9.66
N VAL A 143 4.48 -15.06 -8.62
CA VAL A 143 4.67 -16.52 -8.73
C VAL A 143 3.62 -17.13 -9.67
N TYR A 144 2.35 -16.75 -9.54
CA TYR A 144 1.28 -17.17 -10.45
C TYR A 144 1.53 -16.72 -11.89
N VAL A 145 1.96 -15.47 -12.09
CA VAL A 145 2.30 -14.97 -13.43
C VAL A 145 3.45 -15.76 -14.02
N TYR A 146 4.56 -15.92 -13.28
CA TYR A 146 5.75 -16.61 -13.78
C TYR A 146 5.49 -18.08 -14.14
N ARG A 147 4.67 -18.77 -13.33
CA ARG A 147 4.47 -20.22 -13.46
C ARG A 147 3.33 -20.59 -14.41
N ASP A 148 2.27 -19.79 -14.46
CA ASP A 148 1.03 -20.19 -15.11
C ASP A 148 0.63 -19.25 -16.26
N VAL A 149 0.93 -17.94 -16.16
CA VAL A 149 0.57 -16.97 -17.22
C VAL A 149 1.68 -16.79 -18.25
N TRP A 150 2.93 -16.67 -17.82
CA TRP A 150 4.09 -16.48 -18.68
C TRP A 150 4.26 -17.61 -19.69
N PRO A 151 4.07 -18.91 -19.32
CA PRO A 151 4.12 -20.00 -20.29
C PRO A 151 3.13 -19.85 -21.43
N LEU A 152 1.93 -19.29 -21.20
CA LEU A 152 0.92 -19.07 -22.24
C LEU A 152 1.38 -18.09 -23.32
N ALA A 153 2.32 -17.21 -22.99
CA ALA A 153 2.94 -16.28 -23.94
C ALA A 153 4.13 -16.90 -24.69
N THR A 154 4.46 -18.16 -24.44
CA THR A 154 5.61 -18.86 -25.03
C THR A 154 5.20 -20.18 -25.69
N TYR A 155 5.97 -20.63 -26.68
CA TYR A 155 5.67 -21.87 -27.41
C TYR A 155 6.26 -23.14 -26.79
N TYR A 156 7.18 -23.02 -25.82
CA TYR A 156 8.00 -24.13 -25.32
C TYR A 156 7.82 -24.44 -23.83
N LEU A 157 7.00 -23.66 -23.11
CA LEU A 157 6.63 -23.91 -21.72
C LEU A 157 5.16 -24.29 -21.64
N ALA A 158 4.83 -25.12 -20.65
CA ALA A 158 3.45 -25.42 -20.30
C ALA A 158 3.15 -24.82 -18.91
N PRO A 159 1.94 -24.28 -18.68
CA PRO A 159 1.48 -23.90 -17.35
C PRO A 159 1.60 -25.07 -16.37
N ALA A 160 1.93 -24.79 -15.11
CA ALA A 160 2.06 -25.85 -14.10
C ALA A 160 0.70 -26.29 -13.56
N ASN A 161 -0.28 -25.38 -13.50
CA ASN A 161 -1.64 -25.66 -13.11
C ASN A 161 -2.58 -25.71 -14.32
N ASP A 162 -3.65 -26.51 -14.20
CA ASP A 162 -4.75 -26.53 -15.16
C ASP A 162 -5.39 -25.15 -15.26
N GLN A 163 -5.65 -24.72 -16.49
CA GLN A 163 -6.21 -23.39 -16.81
C GLN A 163 -7.74 -23.42 -16.73
N ASP A 164 -8.25 -23.91 -15.62
CA ASP A 164 -9.69 -24.03 -15.37
C ASP A 164 -10.32 -22.69 -14.98
N ALA A 165 -11.65 -22.65 -14.95
CA ALA A 165 -12.39 -21.45 -14.58
C ALA A 165 -12.07 -20.99 -13.14
N LEU A 166 -11.79 -21.94 -12.24
CA LEU A 166 -11.41 -21.68 -10.85
C LEU A 166 -10.07 -20.94 -10.77
N PHE A 167 -9.07 -21.36 -11.55
CA PHE A 167 -7.77 -20.70 -11.64
C PHE A 167 -7.92 -19.26 -12.11
N TRP A 168 -8.64 -19.03 -13.21
CA TRP A 168 -8.83 -17.68 -13.75
C TRP A 168 -9.60 -16.76 -12.79
N ALA A 169 -10.63 -17.29 -12.11
CA ALA A 169 -11.33 -16.53 -11.07
C ALA A 169 -10.40 -16.17 -9.90
N THR A 170 -9.61 -17.12 -9.42
CA THR A 170 -8.63 -16.90 -8.34
C THR A 170 -7.58 -15.87 -8.76
N PHE A 171 -7.03 -16.00 -9.97
CA PHE A 171 -6.02 -15.08 -10.51
C PHE A 171 -6.58 -13.68 -10.74
N ALA A 172 -7.83 -13.55 -11.21
CA ALA A 172 -8.49 -12.26 -11.38
C ALA A 172 -8.68 -11.54 -10.04
N VAL A 173 -9.21 -12.24 -9.02
CA VAL A 173 -9.37 -11.67 -7.67
C VAL A 173 -8.03 -11.31 -7.05
N LEU A 174 -7.00 -12.15 -7.24
CA LEU A 174 -5.64 -11.87 -6.79
C LEU A 174 -5.06 -10.63 -7.48
N SER A 175 -5.30 -10.46 -8.78
CA SER A 175 -4.84 -9.28 -9.54
C SER A 175 -5.50 -7.99 -9.04
N VAL A 176 -6.80 -8.04 -8.72
CA VAL A 176 -7.50 -6.91 -8.12
C VAL A 176 -6.87 -6.54 -6.77
N ALA A 177 -6.67 -7.52 -5.89
CA ALA A 177 -6.15 -7.28 -4.54
C ALA A 177 -4.67 -6.88 -4.49
N ALA A 178 -3.83 -7.49 -5.34
CA ALA A 178 -2.38 -7.34 -5.33
C ALA A 178 -1.88 -6.14 -6.15
N VAL A 179 -2.61 -5.75 -7.21
CA VAL A 179 -2.16 -4.73 -8.17
C VAL A 179 -3.12 -3.55 -8.19
N ILE A 180 -4.40 -3.78 -8.50
CA ILE A 180 -5.35 -2.67 -8.74
C ILE A 180 -5.59 -1.86 -7.47
N VAL A 181 -5.92 -2.52 -6.36
CA VAL A 181 -6.18 -1.84 -5.09
C VAL A 181 -4.99 -0.98 -4.63
N PRO A 182 -3.77 -1.52 -4.44
CA PRO A 182 -2.65 -0.70 -3.95
C PRO A 182 -2.25 0.42 -4.90
N LEU A 183 -2.43 0.26 -6.22
CA LEU A 183 -2.13 1.31 -7.19
C LEU A 183 -3.17 2.44 -7.23
N THR A 184 -4.43 2.12 -6.92
CA THR A 184 -5.56 3.07 -7.03
C THR A 184 -5.95 3.71 -5.70
N VAL A 185 -5.56 3.12 -4.56
CA VAL A 185 -5.80 3.72 -3.24
C VAL A 185 -5.11 5.08 -3.14
N PRO A 186 -5.84 6.17 -2.85
CA PRO A 186 -5.24 7.48 -2.64
C PRO A 186 -4.39 7.47 -1.38
N ARG A 187 -3.28 8.20 -1.40
CA ARG A 187 -2.38 8.31 -0.26
C ARG A 187 -3.00 9.20 0.80
N LYS A 188 -2.93 8.75 2.05
CA LYS A 188 -3.33 9.59 3.18
C LYS A 188 -2.37 10.78 3.27
N TYR A 189 -2.93 11.97 3.33
CA TYR A 189 -2.18 13.19 3.58
C TYR A 189 -1.43 13.09 4.91
N VAL A 190 -0.11 13.29 4.86
CA VAL A 190 0.76 13.42 6.04
C VAL A 190 1.37 14.81 5.97
N PRO A 191 1.01 15.73 6.89
CA PRO A 191 1.55 17.08 6.88
C PRO A 191 3.05 17.04 7.13
N TYR A 192 3.79 17.92 6.45
CA TYR A 192 5.24 18.04 6.65
C TYR A 192 5.59 18.49 8.08
N ASP A 193 4.80 19.40 8.65
CA ASP A 193 4.87 19.81 10.05
C ASP A 193 3.53 19.49 10.75
N PRO A 194 3.51 18.55 11.72
CA PRO A 194 2.29 18.24 12.46
C PRO A 194 1.68 19.42 13.22
N GLN A 195 2.46 20.47 13.51
CA GLN A 195 2.00 21.68 14.21
C GLN A 195 1.38 22.72 13.27
N ASP A 196 1.67 22.65 11.96
CA ASP A 196 1.19 23.58 10.93
C ASP A 196 0.66 22.79 9.71
N PRO A 197 -0.44 22.03 9.86
CA PRO A 197 -1.01 21.25 8.76
C PRO A 197 -1.69 22.16 7.73
N THR A 198 -1.38 21.97 6.46
CA THR A 198 -2.04 22.70 5.38
C THR A 198 -3.52 22.29 5.26
N PRO A 199 -4.47 23.26 5.25
CA PRO A 199 -5.90 22.97 5.25
C PRO A 199 -6.39 22.34 3.94
N ASN A 200 -5.84 22.77 2.81
CA ASN A 200 -6.10 22.22 1.49
C ASN A 200 -4.78 21.65 0.92
N PRO A 201 -4.52 20.33 1.09
CA PRO A 201 -3.29 19.72 0.60
C PRO A 201 -3.28 19.70 -0.93
N ASN A 202 -2.08 19.76 -1.52
CA ASN A 202 -1.94 19.63 -2.96
C ASN A 202 -2.44 18.23 -3.42
N PRO A 203 -3.20 18.12 -4.53
CA PRO A 203 -3.59 16.84 -5.10
C PRO A 203 -2.43 15.84 -5.28
N GLU A 204 -1.23 16.30 -5.59
CA GLU A 204 -0.02 15.49 -5.70
C GLU A 204 0.31 14.73 -4.39
N GLN A 205 0.06 15.35 -3.24
CA GLN A 205 0.33 14.75 -1.92
C GLN A 205 -0.71 13.69 -1.52
N THR A 206 -1.87 13.67 -2.18
CA THR A 206 -2.99 12.77 -1.84
C THR A 206 -3.33 11.77 -2.96
N CYS A 207 -2.79 11.95 -4.15
CA CYS A 207 -3.10 11.10 -5.29
C CYS A 207 -2.58 9.67 -5.08
N SER A 208 -3.19 8.71 -5.79
CA SER A 208 -2.75 7.31 -5.79
C SER A 208 -1.43 7.13 -6.54
N ILE A 209 -0.78 5.98 -6.39
CA ILE A 209 0.50 5.71 -7.07
C ILE A 209 0.31 5.73 -8.59
N LEU A 210 -0.79 5.16 -9.09
CA LEU A 210 -1.12 5.19 -10.51
C LEU A 210 -1.29 6.63 -11.01
N SER A 211 -2.04 7.45 -10.26
CA SER A 211 -2.27 8.84 -10.62
C SER A 211 -0.97 9.66 -10.62
N MET A 212 -0.07 9.38 -9.67
CA MET A 212 1.27 9.97 -9.65
C MET A 212 2.10 9.55 -10.88
N MET A 213 2.11 8.26 -11.24
CA MET A 213 2.87 7.75 -12.39
C MET A 213 2.38 8.30 -13.73
N LEU A 214 1.07 8.46 -13.89
CA LEU A 214 0.44 8.96 -15.11
C LEU A 214 0.19 10.48 -15.11
N PHE A 215 0.57 11.17 -14.02
CA PHE A 215 0.27 12.59 -13.81
C PHE A 215 -1.22 12.96 -13.93
N SER A 216 -2.13 11.99 -13.73
CA SER A 216 -3.57 12.22 -13.94
C SER A 216 -4.21 13.15 -12.90
N PHE A 217 -3.48 13.48 -11.82
CA PHE A 217 -3.92 14.50 -10.86
C PHE A 217 -3.91 15.92 -11.46
N LEU A 218 -3.21 16.14 -12.57
CA LEU A 218 -3.20 17.42 -13.30
C LEU A 218 -4.37 17.55 -14.29
N ASP A 219 -5.06 16.46 -14.62
CA ASP A 219 -6.15 16.45 -15.60
C ASP A 219 -7.23 17.52 -15.34
N PRO A 220 -7.68 17.77 -14.09
CA PRO A 220 -8.64 18.84 -13.82
C PRO A 220 -8.12 20.22 -14.21
N VAL A 221 -6.85 20.52 -13.90
CA VAL A 221 -6.21 21.81 -14.20
C VAL A 221 -6.01 21.99 -15.71
N ILE A 222 -5.58 20.93 -16.40
CA ILE A 222 -5.43 20.93 -17.86
C ILE A 222 -6.78 21.20 -18.52
N TRP A 223 -7.83 20.57 -18.02
CA TRP A 223 -9.18 20.70 -18.56
C TRP A 223 -9.79 22.08 -18.28
N ASP A 224 -9.52 22.66 -17.10
CA ASP A 224 -9.93 24.02 -16.76
C ASP A 224 -9.21 25.04 -17.65
N GLY A 225 -7.92 24.85 -17.90
CA GLY A 225 -7.14 25.66 -18.85
C GLY A 225 -7.59 25.48 -20.30
N TYR A 226 -8.11 24.32 -20.68
CA TYR A 226 -8.69 24.09 -22.01
C TYR A 226 -10.03 24.80 -22.19
N ARG A 227 -10.86 24.86 -21.13
CA ARG A 227 -12.20 25.46 -21.17
C ARG A 227 -12.21 26.97 -20.98
N SER A 228 -11.26 27.51 -20.23
CA SER A 228 -11.19 28.94 -19.90
C SER A 228 -10.14 29.64 -20.75
N SER A 229 -10.43 30.86 -21.21
CA SER A 229 -9.45 31.67 -21.95
C SER A 229 -8.35 32.25 -21.04
N HIS A 230 -8.61 32.32 -19.73
CA HIS A 230 -7.68 32.76 -18.71
C HIS A 230 -7.91 31.94 -17.43
N LEU A 231 -6.85 31.28 -16.96
CA LEU A 231 -6.86 30.55 -15.69
C LEU A 231 -6.35 31.48 -14.58
N ALA A 232 -7.18 31.75 -13.57
CA ALA A 232 -6.80 32.59 -12.44
C ALA A 232 -5.82 31.86 -11.50
N VAL A 233 -4.98 32.60 -10.77
CA VAL A 233 -3.98 32.01 -9.86
C VAL A 233 -4.63 31.18 -8.75
N GLU A 234 -5.83 31.57 -8.36
CA GLU A 234 -6.66 30.94 -7.33
C GLU A 234 -7.24 29.60 -7.77
N GLN A 235 -7.26 29.32 -9.08
CA GLN A 235 -7.69 28.04 -9.65
C GLN A 235 -6.55 27.02 -9.73
N LEU A 236 -5.30 27.47 -9.55
CA LEU A 236 -4.16 26.58 -9.51
C LEU A 236 -4.13 25.83 -8.17
N PRO A 237 -3.66 24.56 -8.18
CA PRO A 237 -3.48 23.82 -6.95
C PRO A 237 -2.47 24.53 -6.04
N PRO A 238 -2.68 24.51 -4.71
CA PRO A 238 -1.75 25.11 -3.76
C PRO A 238 -0.40 24.41 -3.80
N LEU A 239 0.67 25.13 -3.46
CA LEU A 239 2.01 24.54 -3.43
C LEU A 239 2.10 23.38 -2.42
N CYS A 240 2.83 22.33 -2.77
CA CYS A 240 3.12 21.21 -1.88
C CYS A 240 3.77 21.67 -0.57
N ASP A 241 3.42 21.04 0.56
CA ASP A 241 3.90 21.50 1.86
C ASP A 241 5.42 21.52 1.96
N PHE A 242 6.07 20.47 1.46
CA PHE A 242 7.51 20.29 1.54
C PHE A 242 8.28 21.30 0.67
N GLU A 243 7.60 21.97 -0.26
CA GLU A 243 8.18 23.00 -1.14
C GLU A 243 7.94 24.42 -0.64
N ARG A 244 7.19 24.59 0.46
CA ARG A 244 6.99 25.92 1.05
C ARG A 244 8.32 26.52 1.47
N MET A 245 8.53 27.80 1.13
CA MET A 245 9.77 28.52 1.44
C MET A 245 10.18 28.43 2.91
N LYS A 246 9.23 28.45 3.85
CA LYS A 246 9.47 28.28 5.30
C LYS A 246 10.26 27.02 5.64
N TYR A 247 9.95 25.90 4.97
CA TYR A 247 10.62 24.61 5.22
C TYR A 247 11.86 24.45 4.35
N MET A 248 11.81 24.93 3.12
CA MET A 248 12.96 24.91 2.22
C MET A 248 14.12 25.73 2.79
N SER A 249 13.86 26.96 3.26
CA SER A 249 14.88 27.82 3.87
C SER A 249 15.46 27.21 5.14
N LYS A 250 14.61 26.67 6.01
CA LYS A 250 15.02 25.97 7.24
C LYS A 250 15.93 24.77 6.94
N ARG A 251 15.66 24.03 5.85
CA ARG A 251 16.46 22.89 5.42
C ARG A 251 17.75 23.32 4.71
N SER A 252 17.72 24.40 3.94
CA SER A 252 18.82 24.80 3.06
C SER A 252 19.85 25.72 3.72
N PHE A 253 19.43 26.63 4.61
CA PHE A 253 20.30 27.63 5.23
C PHE A 253 21.50 27.05 5.99
N PRO A 254 21.38 25.94 6.76
CA PRO A 254 22.54 25.35 7.43
C PRO A 254 23.68 24.94 6.48
N TYR A 255 23.39 24.75 5.19
CA TYR A 255 24.38 24.32 4.19
C TYR A 255 24.79 25.43 3.21
N LEU A 256 23.91 26.43 3.01
CA LEU A 256 24.07 27.45 1.96
C LEU A 256 24.30 28.86 2.48
N ASP A 257 24.08 29.13 3.78
CA ASP A 257 24.25 30.47 4.33
C ASP A 257 25.75 30.82 4.50
N PRO A 258 26.31 31.80 3.77
CA PRO A 258 27.71 32.18 3.89
C PRO A 258 28.08 32.75 5.27
N LEU A 259 27.09 33.16 6.05
CA LEU A 259 27.26 33.72 7.39
C LEU A 259 27.30 32.64 8.47
N ASP A 260 26.83 31.43 8.18
CA ASP A 260 26.88 30.31 9.11
C ASP A 260 28.26 29.63 9.03
N PRO A 261 29.04 29.57 10.12
CA PRO A 261 30.34 28.91 10.14
C PRO A 261 30.28 27.40 9.88
N GLN A 262 29.09 26.78 9.98
CA GLN A 262 28.88 25.36 9.67
C GLN A 262 28.56 25.12 8.19
N SER A 263 28.30 26.17 7.41
CA SER A 263 27.97 26.04 5.99
C SER A 263 29.21 25.73 5.15
N SER A 264 28.98 25.16 3.95
CA SER A 264 30.08 24.87 3.05
C SER A 264 30.67 26.15 2.46
N ARG A 265 32.00 26.28 2.48
CA ARG A 265 32.72 27.42 1.86
C ARG A 265 32.43 27.61 0.37
N HIS A 266 32.03 26.55 -0.33
CA HIS A 266 31.59 26.62 -1.73
C HIS A 266 30.13 26.17 -1.85
N VAL A 267 29.30 27.04 -2.43
CA VAL A 267 27.86 26.81 -2.66
C VAL A 267 27.60 25.46 -3.33
N PHE A 268 28.44 25.05 -4.28
CA PHE A 268 28.34 23.76 -4.95
C PHE A 268 28.29 22.57 -3.98
N TRP A 269 29.20 22.52 -2.99
CA TRP A 269 29.24 21.44 -2.01
C TRP A 269 28.05 21.48 -1.05
N GLY A 270 27.54 22.67 -0.74
CA GLY A 270 26.33 22.85 0.06
C GLY A 270 25.08 22.33 -0.65
N ILE A 271 24.94 22.61 -1.95
CA ILE A 271 23.85 22.07 -2.77
C ILE A 271 23.97 20.56 -2.87
N MET A 272 25.16 20.02 -3.16
CA MET A 272 25.38 18.57 -3.21
C MET A 272 24.98 17.89 -1.89
N ARG A 273 25.30 18.49 -0.75
CA ARG A 273 24.96 17.96 0.57
C ARG A 273 23.48 18.08 0.93
N LEU A 274 22.78 19.07 0.37
CA LEU A 274 21.34 19.25 0.57
C LEU A 274 20.50 18.19 -0.15
N TYR A 275 20.98 17.75 -1.32
CA TYR A 275 20.29 16.82 -2.23
C TYR A 275 20.90 15.41 -2.29
N SER A 276 22.00 15.14 -1.59
CA SER A 276 22.54 13.77 -1.38
C SER A 276 21.75 13.01 -0.32
#